data_AF-A0A2A2W6D3-F1
#
_entry.id   AF-A0A2A2W6D3-F1
#
_cell.length_a   1.000
_cell.length_b   1.000
_cell.length_c   1.000
_cell.angle_alpha   90.00
_cell.angle_beta   90.00
_cell.angle_gamma   90.00
#
_symmetry.space_group_name_H-M   'P 1'
#
loop_
_entity.id
_entity.type
_entity.pdbx_description
1 polymer ?
#
loop_
_entity_poly.entity_id
_entity_poly.type
_entity_poly.pdbx_seq_one_letter_code
_entity_poly.pdbx_strand_id
1 'polypeptide(L)'
;MGDLDRKTWTDSRIEYELKNVSDRPRWGGRIQQNGQKSTFQSNSITRLGKKASPGILSPRSNRSPRGSPTRIGMQLFQPQPLSSSYAWRDRPANPLRGTSSCRRHEPSNLEQGTPPTMGSRDEASDPPGPPDSSATSNGWFKAWAVGIGAAGALALLLIVWTGVQGGRSPAERAATSLAMPVALIWLLLFAGMIANGIRKQTRLATLFGLAWLAVGITFNGSVAGRFLRSLEYPVASDPAANLESTLDAVVLLGGYAADNRFEVPQLGNDGQRLLFAAQLWHAGKTKTLISTGTATGDARDPSLIGRELLTSIGVPDHVIFEVSGVNTDAEMVHLKAFFEDPPDQWLQLVGATRDQFSAGPQAGGPSIGLVTSAVHLSRAMRLADKRGVTFAPLGCDFNGRPAGRFELRDLIPSSGAGKTFAVALKEQLARIVGR
;
A
#
# COMPACT_ATOMS: atom_id res chain seq x y z
N MET A 1 -41.72 -42.48 58.47
CA MET A 1 -40.81 -43.60 58.13
C MET A 1 -39.71 -43.00 57.26
N GLY A 2 -38.66 -42.37 57.81
CA GLY A 2 -37.60 -42.94 58.67
C GLY A 2 -36.44 -43.38 57.77
N ASP A 3 -35.16 -43.22 58.06
CA ASP A 3 -34.38 -42.38 58.96
C ASP A 3 -32.95 -42.35 58.35
N LEU A 4 -32.09 -41.49 58.88
CA LEU A 4 -30.70 -41.18 58.51
C LEU A 4 -29.76 -42.40 58.37
N ASP A 5 -28.70 -42.29 57.55
CA ASP A 5 -27.35 -42.49 58.10
C ASP A 5 -26.24 -41.74 57.35
N ARG A 6 -25.28 -41.26 58.15
CA ARG A 6 -24.23 -40.28 57.87
C ARG A 6 -22.93 -40.83 58.47
N LYS A 7 -21.92 -41.16 57.67
CA LYS A 7 -20.53 -41.46 58.14
C LYS A 7 -19.52 -41.00 57.08
N THR A 8 -18.85 -39.85 57.22
CA THR A 8 -17.68 -39.45 58.06
C THR A 8 -16.37 -39.48 57.29
N TRP A 9 -15.74 -38.30 57.28
CA TRP A 9 -14.42 -37.92 56.80
C TRP A 9 -13.26 -38.54 57.61
N THR A 10 -12.13 -38.81 56.93
CA THR A 10 -10.72 -38.62 57.39
C THR A 10 -9.86 -38.51 56.10
N ASP A 11 -9.45 -37.31 55.71
CA ASP A 11 -8.14 -36.64 55.95
C ASP A 11 -6.91 -37.37 55.38
N SER A 12 -6.36 -36.83 54.29
CA SER A 12 -4.93 -36.91 53.95
C SER A 12 -4.56 -35.74 53.03
N ARG A 13 -4.15 -34.65 53.68
CA ARG A 13 -3.32 -33.57 53.14
C ARG A 13 -2.03 -34.16 52.54
N ILE A 14 -1.58 -33.67 51.37
CA ILE A 14 -0.19 -33.26 51.06
C ILE A 14 0.00 -32.89 49.57
N GLU A 15 0.42 -31.64 49.38
CA GLU A 15 1.34 -31.06 48.39
C GLU A 15 0.98 -30.88 46.90
N TYR A 16 0.95 -29.60 46.54
CA TYR A 16 1.12 -29.02 45.21
C TYR A 16 2.57 -29.20 44.72
N GLU A 17 2.76 -29.70 43.50
CA GLU A 17 3.98 -29.46 42.71
C GLU A 17 3.65 -28.70 41.42
N LEU A 18 4.00 -27.41 41.43
CA LEU A 18 4.21 -26.59 40.23
C LEU A 18 5.46 -27.09 39.51
N LYS A 19 5.30 -27.73 38.34
CA LYS A 19 6.43 -27.97 37.42
C LYS A 19 6.52 -26.89 36.36
N ASN A 20 7.57 -26.10 36.55
CA ASN A 20 8.25 -25.16 35.66
C ASN A 20 7.98 -25.36 34.15
N VAL A 21 7.31 -24.39 33.54
CA VAL A 21 7.40 -24.10 32.11
C VAL A 21 8.50 -23.05 31.92
N SER A 22 9.71 -23.51 31.65
CA SER A 22 10.82 -22.64 31.25
C SER A 22 11.55 -23.23 30.06
N ASP A 23 10.93 -23.14 28.88
CA ASP A 23 11.64 -23.27 27.60
C ASP A 23 10.98 -22.34 26.57
N ARG A 24 11.44 -21.08 26.56
CA ARG A 24 11.17 -20.14 25.46
C ARG A 24 12.38 -20.17 24.51
N PRO A 25 12.19 -20.28 23.18
CA PRO A 25 13.31 -20.19 22.25
C PRO A 25 13.88 -18.76 22.24
N ARG A 26 15.12 -18.61 22.75
CA ARG A 26 15.88 -17.35 22.70
C ARG A 26 16.43 -17.13 21.29
N TRP A 27 15.84 -16.22 20.54
CA TRP A 27 16.52 -15.57 19.42
C TRP A 27 17.38 -14.42 19.97
N GLY A 28 18.62 -14.72 20.35
CA GLY A 28 19.57 -13.75 20.90
C GLY A 28 20.88 -13.73 20.12
N GLY A 29 21.06 -12.70 19.29
CA GLY A 29 22.36 -12.35 18.71
C GLY A 29 23.33 -11.87 19.79
N ARG A 30 24.54 -12.42 19.77
CA ARG A 30 25.60 -12.17 20.77
C ARG A 30 26.38 -10.91 20.38
N ILE A 31 26.19 -9.79 21.09
CA ILE A 31 27.11 -8.66 21.08
C ILE A 31 28.12 -8.86 22.23
N GLN A 32 29.38 -9.06 21.88
CA GLN A 32 30.50 -9.02 22.83
C GLN A 32 30.76 -7.56 23.24
N GLN A 33 30.53 -7.24 24.51
CA GLN A 33 31.12 -6.07 25.15
C GLN A 33 32.44 -6.49 25.82
N ASN A 34 33.55 -5.94 25.36
CA ASN A 34 34.79 -5.89 26.12
C ASN A 34 34.82 -4.55 26.87
N GLY A 35 34.89 -4.64 28.20
CA GLY A 35 35.07 -3.49 29.07
C GLY A 35 36.53 -3.07 29.16
N GLN A 36 36.78 -1.76 29.12
CA GLN A 36 37.86 -1.14 29.88
C GLN A 36 37.36 0.16 30.51
N LYS A 37 37.58 0.27 31.82
CA LYS A 37 37.40 1.47 32.64
C LYS A 37 38.54 2.46 32.35
N SER A 38 38.25 3.76 32.30
CA SER A 38 38.69 4.73 33.34
C SER A 38 38.49 6.20 32.94
N THR A 39 38.07 6.97 33.95
CA THR A 39 38.42 8.37 34.30
C THR A 39 37.91 9.56 33.47
N PHE A 40 37.17 10.39 34.21
CA PHE A 40 36.81 11.79 34.03
C PHE A 40 38.06 12.70 33.99
N GLN A 41 38.12 13.67 33.07
CA GLN A 41 38.67 15.02 33.30
C GLN A 41 38.27 15.99 32.18
N SER A 42 37.93 17.21 32.56
CA SER A 42 37.65 18.34 31.67
C SER A 42 38.95 19.03 31.22
N ASN A 43 38.99 19.57 29.99
CA ASN A 43 39.29 20.97 29.70
C ASN A 43 39.55 21.25 28.20
N SER A 44 38.88 22.31 27.73
CA SER A 44 39.28 23.38 26.79
C SER A 44 40.39 23.23 25.73
N ILE A 45 39.98 23.60 24.50
CA ILE A 45 40.56 24.61 23.57
C ILE A 45 41.81 24.26 22.70
N THR A 46 41.61 24.51 21.38
CA THR A 46 42.53 24.97 20.29
C THR A 46 43.22 24.02 19.29
N ARG A 47 42.80 24.18 18.02
CA ARG A 47 43.53 24.44 16.74
C ARG A 47 44.58 23.46 16.16
N LEU A 48 44.32 23.21 14.85
CA LEU A 48 45.24 23.15 13.68
C LEU A 48 46.17 21.94 13.53
N GLY A 49 46.07 21.28 12.36
CA GLY A 49 47.14 20.40 11.84
C GLY A 49 46.75 19.61 10.60
N LYS A 50 47.41 19.86 9.47
CA LYS A 50 47.16 19.36 8.12
C LYS A 50 47.61 17.90 7.89
N LYS A 51 46.93 17.24 6.93
CA LYS A 51 47.36 16.29 5.88
C LYS A 51 48.65 15.46 6.10
N ALA A 52 48.53 14.12 5.98
CA ALA A 52 49.15 13.33 4.89
C ALA A 52 48.81 11.82 5.00
N SER A 53 48.50 11.24 3.85
CA SER A 53 48.57 9.82 3.44
C SER A 53 49.14 9.86 2.01
N PRO A 54 49.81 8.83 1.44
CA PRO A 54 49.39 7.42 1.52
C PRO A 54 50.52 6.37 1.48
N GLY A 55 50.14 5.11 1.71
CA GLY A 55 50.95 3.96 1.32
C GLY A 55 50.45 2.67 1.95
N ILE A 56 49.61 1.91 1.25
CA ILE A 56 49.34 0.51 1.60
C ILE A 56 49.37 -0.35 0.34
N LEU A 57 50.22 -1.37 0.44
CA LEU A 57 50.49 -2.45 -0.50
C LEU A 57 49.26 -3.33 -0.78
N SER A 58 49.24 -3.87 -2.00
CA SER A 58 48.41 -5.02 -2.39
C SER A 58 48.82 -6.30 -1.66
N PRO A 59 47.91 -7.29 -1.56
CA PRO A 59 48.35 -8.67 -1.70
C PRO A 59 47.49 -9.52 -2.65
N ARG A 60 48.25 -10.22 -3.49
CA ARG A 60 48.13 -11.56 -4.08
C ARG A 60 46.83 -12.36 -3.95
N SER A 61 46.52 -12.93 -5.12
CA SER A 61 45.73 -14.10 -5.43
C SER A 61 46.10 -15.35 -4.63
N ASN A 62 45.07 -16.15 -4.32
CA ASN A 62 45.24 -17.58 -4.04
C ASN A 62 44.16 -18.40 -4.75
N ARG A 63 44.59 -19.48 -5.41
CA ARG A 63 43.76 -20.43 -6.16
C ARG A 63 43.52 -21.71 -5.36
N SER A 64 42.42 -22.37 -5.73
CA SER A 64 42.13 -23.82 -5.72
C SER A 64 41.40 -24.40 -4.49
N PRO A 65 40.73 -25.58 -4.58
CA PRO A 65 40.25 -26.34 -5.75
C PRO A 65 38.78 -26.85 -5.64
N ARG A 66 38.39 -27.54 -6.71
CA ARG A 66 37.12 -28.22 -7.04
C ARG A 66 36.61 -29.19 -5.97
N GLY A 67 35.29 -29.23 -5.81
CA GLY A 67 34.54 -30.34 -5.21
C GLY A 67 33.08 -30.35 -5.68
N SER A 68 32.69 -31.39 -6.40
CA SER A 68 31.33 -31.92 -6.57
C SER A 68 31.49 -33.46 -6.47
N PRO A 69 30.46 -34.29 -6.18
CA PRO A 69 29.04 -34.10 -6.47
C PRO A 69 28.05 -34.63 -5.40
N THR A 70 26.78 -34.22 -5.46
CA THR A 70 25.69 -35.12 -5.05
C THR A 70 24.39 -34.78 -5.80
N ARG A 71 23.95 -35.72 -6.64
CA ARG A 71 22.65 -35.78 -7.31
C ARG A 71 21.67 -36.41 -6.31
N ILE A 72 20.56 -35.74 -6.00
CA ILE A 72 19.38 -36.35 -5.36
C ILE A 72 18.21 -36.19 -6.32
N GLY A 73 17.55 -37.32 -6.58
CA GLY A 73 16.52 -37.50 -7.60
C GLY A 73 15.24 -36.74 -7.31
N MET A 74 14.63 -36.24 -8.39
CA MET A 74 13.32 -35.58 -8.36
C MET A 74 12.35 -36.51 -9.10
N GLN A 75 11.45 -37.14 -8.35
CA GLN A 75 10.33 -37.90 -8.89
C GLN A 75 9.35 -36.94 -9.57
N LEU A 76 9.12 -37.17 -10.86
CA LEU A 76 8.10 -36.51 -11.67
C LEU A 76 6.74 -37.13 -11.35
N PHE A 77 5.84 -36.34 -10.76
CA PHE A 77 4.41 -36.65 -10.68
C PHE A 77 3.75 -36.26 -12.00
N GLN A 78 3.15 -37.24 -12.69
CA GLN A 78 2.27 -37.00 -13.83
C GLN A 78 0.85 -36.61 -13.36
N PRO A 79 0.17 -35.65 -14.00
CA PRO A 79 -1.27 -35.49 -13.86
C PRO A 79 -2.01 -36.24 -14.98
N GLN A 80 -2.96 -37.11 -14.59
CA GLN A 80 -3.99 -37.68 -15.47
C GLN A 80 -5.08 -36.62 -15.78
N PRO A 81 -5.71 -36.66 -16.96
CA PRO A 81 -6.72 -35.68 -17.37
C PRO A 81 -8.10 -36.07 -16.84
N LEU A 82 -8.86 -35.11 -16.30
CA LEU A 82 -10.28 -35.28 -16.06
C LEU A 82 -11.10 -34.34 -16.94
N SER A 83 -12.09 -34.98 -17.55
CA SER A 83 -12.94 -34.59 -18.65
C SER A 83 -13.91 -33.45 -18.33
N SER A 84 -14.17 -32.67 -19.37
CA SER A 84 -15.24 -31.70 -19.52
C SER A 84 -16.63 -32.28 -19.30
N SER A 85 -17.49 -31.55 -18.61
CA SER A 85 -18.92 -31.47 -18.91
C SER A 85 -19.52 -30.20 -18.29
N TYR A 86 -19.59 -29.15 -19.10
CA TYR A 86 -20.40 -27.96 -18.84
C TYR A 86 -21.85 -28.28 -19.20
N ALA A 87 -22.76 -28.19 -18.24
CA ALA A 87 -24.20 -28.21 -18.46
C ALA A 87 -24.76 -26.82 -18.12
N TRP A 88 -24.98 -26.01 -19.16
CA TRP A 88 -25.77 -24.78 -19.09
C TRP A 88 -27.26 -25.15 -19.01
N ARG A 89 -28.00 -24.57 -18.07
CA ARG A 89 -29.48 -24.58 -18.09
C ARG A 89 -30.01 -23.17 -18.32
N ASP A 90 -30.91 -23.12 -19.28
CA ASP A 90 -31.71 -22.00 -19.76
C ASP A 90 -32.61 -21.36 -18.70
N ARG A 91 -32.85 -20.05 -18.87
CA ARG A 91 -34.16 -19.42 -18.62
C ARG A 91 -34.42 -18.26 -19.61
N PRO A 92 -35.70 -17.95 -19.89
CA PRO A 92 -36.16 -17.58 -21.23
C PRO A 92 -36.37 -16.08 -21.47
N ALA A 93 -36.46 -15.74 -22.75
CA ALA A 93 -36.86 -14.45 -23.31
C ALA A 93 -38.39 -14.30 -23.45
N ASN A 94 -38.89 -13.05 -23.37
CA ASN A 94 -39.89 -12.35 -24.23
C ASN A 94 -40.72 -11.29 -23.44
N PRO A 95 -41.50 -10.39 -24.07
CA PRO A 95 -41.37 -9.72 -25.38
C PRO A 95 -41.64 -8.19 -25.33
N LEU A 96 -41.44 -7.53 -26.48
CA LEU A 96 -41.81 -6.16 -26.85
C LEU A 96 -43.32 -5.96 -27.15
N ARG A 97 -43.82 -4.74 -26.89
CA ARG A 97 -44.85 -3.92 -27.61
C ARG A 97 -45.01 -2.62 -26.79
N GLY A 98 -45.02 -1.38 -27.28
CA GLY A 98 -45.25 -0.78 -28.59
C GLY A 98 -46.44 0.18 -28.48
N THR A 99 -46.26 1.50 -28.68
CA THR A 99 -47.15 2.40 -29.45
C THR A 99 -46.69 3.87 -29.45
N SER A 100 -46.54 4.35 -30.69
CA SER A 100 -46.60 5.68 -31.30
C SER A 100 -47.41 6.83 -30.66
N SER A 101 -46.92 8.06 -30.88
CA SER A 101 -47.77 9.25 -31.13
C SER A 101 -47.02 10.28 -31.97
N CYS A 102 -47.52 10.51 -33.20
CA CYS A 102 -47.16 11.59 -34.10
C CYS A 102 -47.84 12.91 -33.67
N ARG A 103 -47.20 14.05 -33.91
CA ARG A 103 -47.92 15.32 -34.11
C ARG A 103 -47.43 15.99 -35.39
N ARG A 104 -48.38 16.13 -36.31
CA ARG A 104 -48.32 16.69 -37.66
C ARG A 104 -48.74 18.17 -37.55
N HIS A 105 -48.07 19.08 -38.24
CA HIS A 105 -48.60 20.42 -38.52
C HIS A 105 -48.79 20.54 -40.04
N GLU A 106 -50.00 20.90 -40.43
CA GLU A 106 -50.44 21.16 -41.80
C GLU A 106 -50.27 22.64 -42.20
N PRO A 107 -50.35 22.96 -43.51
CA PRO A 107 -49.92 24.22 -44.11
C PRO A 107 -51.07 25.18 -44.42
N SER A 108 -50.74 26.42 -44.79
CA SER A 108 -51.66 27.37 -45.44
C SER A 108 -51.04 27.92 -46.73
N ASN A 109 -51.82 27.83 -47.81
CA ASN A 109 -51.57 28.26 -49.19
C ASN A 109 -51.90 29.75 -49.44
N LEU A 110 -51.56 30.19 -50.67
CA LEU A 110 -51.94 31.39 -51.43
C LEU A 110 -50.83 32.48 -51.42
N GLU A 111 -50.33 33.00 -52.54
CA GLU A 111 -50.97 33.34 -53.83
C GLU A 111 -50.06 33.11 -55.07
N GLN A 112 -50.72 33.03 -56.23
CA GLN A 112 -50.15 32.97 -57.57
C GLN A 112 -49.96 34.37 -58.17
N GLY A 113 -48.90 34.55 -58.97
CA GLY A 113 -48.74 35.66 -59.92
C GLY A 113 -47.71 35.31 -61.01
N THR A 114 -48.13 35.32 -62.27
CA THR A 114 -47.36 34.97 -63.49
C THR A 114 -46.82 36.22 -64.25
N PRO A 115 -45.96 36.10 -65.29
CA PRO A 115 -44.67 36.81 -65.45
C PRO A 115 -44.70 37.98 -66.46
N PRO A 116 -43.55 38.62 -66.81
CA PRO A 116 -42.89 38.25 -68.06
C PRO A 116 -41.35 38.46 -68.21
N THR A 117 -40.77 37.62 -69.09
CA THR A 117 -39.73 37.86 -70.14
C THR A 117 -38.27 38.24 -69.86
N MET A 118 -37.41 37.40 -70.48
CA MET A 118 -36.13 37.65 -71.19
C MET A 118 -34.88 38.03 -70.39
N GLY A 119 -33.86 37.16 -70.51
CA GLY A 119 -32.47 37.50 -70.23
C GLY A 119 -31.53 36.29 -70.29
N SER A 120 -30.88 36.13 -71.45
CA SER A 120 -29.56 35.50 -71.72
C SER A 120 -29.09 34.25 -70.98
N ARG A 121 -28.69 33.27 -71.80
CA ARG A 121 -27.71 32.21 -71.55
C ARG A 121 -26.56 32.67 -70.65
N ASP A 122 -26.20 31.84 -69.67
CA ASP A 122 -24.82 31.63 -69.23
C ASP A 122 -24.67 30.23 -68.61
N GLU A 123 -23.45 29.71 -68.71
CA GLU A 123 -23.02 28.32 -68.65
C GLU A 123 -23.35 27.58 -67.35
N ALA A 124 -23.68 26.29 -67.50
CA ALA A 124 -23.70 25.34 -66.40
C ALA A 124 -22.26 25.12 -65.90
N SER A 125 -21.96 25.63 -64.72
CA SER A 125 -20.74 25.28 -63.98
C SER A 125 -20.95 23.93 -63.29
N ASP A 126 -20.06 22.99 -63.55
CA ASP A 126 -20.00 21.70 -62.84
C ASP A 126 -19.91 21.93 -61.32
N PRO A 127 -20.57 21.08 -60.49
CA PRO A 127 -20.44 21.17 -59.05
C PRO A 127 -18.98 20.92 -58.63
N PRO A 128 -18.45 21.63 -57.60
CA PRO A 128 -17.08 21.43 -57.15
C PRO A 128 -16.90 19.98 -56.71
N GLY A 129 -15.92 19.29 -57.32
CA GLY A 129 -15.54 17.95 -56.93
C GLY A 129 -15.18 17.87 -55.44
N PRO A 130 -15.34 16.69 -54.81
CA PRO A 130 -15.09 16.53 -53.38
C PRO A 130 -13.65 16.96 -53.05
N PRO A 131 -13.42 17.64 -51.92
CA PRO A 131 -12.09 18.12 -51.56
C PRO A 131 -11.11 16.94 -51.47
N ASP A 132 -9.97 17.09 -52.14
CA ASP A 132 -8.86 16.14 -52.16
C ASP A 132 -8.39 15.81 -50.72
N SER A 133 -8.92 14.73 -50.17
CA SER A 133 -8.59 14.20 -48.84
C SER A 133 -7.16 13.61 -48.76
N SER A 134 -6.46 13.52 -49.90
CA SER A 134 -5.15 12.88 -50.03
C SER A 134 -3.98 13.77 -49.59
N ALA A 135 -4.10 15.11 -49.70
CA ALA A 135 -2.98 16.03 -49.47
C ALA A 135 -2.66 16.28 -47.97
N THR A 136 -3.62 16.10 -47.07
CA THR A 136 -3.44 16.37 -45.62
C THR A 136 -2.92 15.16 -44.82
N SER A 137 -3.08 13.95 -45.36
CA SER A 137 -2.71 12.68 -44.71
C SER A 137 -1.18 12.53 -44.55
N ASN A 138 -0.42 12.87 -45.58
CA ASN A 138 1.03 12.70 -45.61
C ASN A 138 1.77 13.54 -44.55
N GLY A 139 1.28 14.74 -44.24
CA GLY A 139 1.87 15.60 -43.21
C GLY A 139 1.58 15.12 -41.78
N TRP A 140 0.51 14.35 -41.58
CA TRP A 140 0.19 13.74 -40.28
C TRP A 140 1.11 12.55 -40.00
N PHE A 141 1.25 11.64 -40.96
CA PHE A 141 2.13 10.47 -40.81
C PHE A 141 3.59 10.86 -40.59
N LYS A 142 4.10 11.83 -41.37
CA LYS A 142 5.49 12.32 -41.21
C LYS A 142 5.73 12.90 -39.81
N ALA A 143 4.82 13.72 -39.30
CA ALA A 143 4.97 14.32 -37.98
C ALA A 143 4.97 13.27 -36.86
N TRP A 144 4.08 12.29 -36.92
CA TRP A 144 4.05 11.19 -35.97
C TRP A 144 5.25 10.25 -36.07
N ALA A 145 5.76 9.99 -37.27
CA ALA A 145 7.00 9.24 -37.45
C ALA A 145 8.19 9.94 -36.75
N VAL A 146 8.30 11.27 -36.87
CA VAL A 146 9.33 12.04 -36.15
C VAL A 146 9.10 11.99 -34.64
N GLY A 147 7.86 12.14 -34.17
CA GLY A 147 7.53 12.04 -32.74
C GLY A 147 7.87 10.67 -32.14
N ILE A 148 7.53 9.58 -32.83
CA ILE A 148 7.86 8.20 -32.42
C ILE A 148 9.37 7.99 -32.44
N GLY A 149 10.07 8.49 -33.46
CA GLY A 149 11.54 8.46 -33.51
C GLY A 149 12.18 9.18 -32.33
N ALA A 150 11.66 10.34 -31.94
CA ALA A 150 12.13 11.09 -30.76
C ALA A 150 11.87 10.32 -29.45
N ALA A 151 10.70 9.68 -29.31
CA ALA A 151 10.40 8.84 -28.15
C ALA A 151 11.31 7.59 -28.08
N GLY A 152 11.59 6.96 -29.23
CA GLY A 152 12.55 5.86 -29.33
C GLY A 152 13.97 6.29 -28.94
N ALA A 153 14.41 7.46 -29.38
CA ALA A 153 15.70 8.04 -28.99
C ALA A 153 15.78 8.32 -27.48
N LEU A 154 14.71 8.87 -26.88
CA LEU A 154 14.62 9.07 -25.43
C LEU A 154 14.72 7.75 -24.67
N ALA A 155 13.99 6.72 -25.10
CA ALA A 155 14.04 5.39 -24.50
C ALA A 155 15.45 4.77 -24.59
N LEU A 156 16.09 4.82 -25.77
CA LEU A 156 17.45 4.34 -25.96
C LEU A 156 18.46 5.10 -25.10
N LEU A 157 18.33 6.42 -24.99
CA LEU A 157 19.17 7.25 -24.14
C LEU A 157 19.06 6.81 -22.67
N LEU A 158 17.85 6.58 -22.16
CA LEU A 158 17.64 6.12 -20.79
C LEU A 158 18.25 4.73 -20.57
N ILE A 159 18.12 3.81 -21.52
CA ILE A 159 18.70 2.45 -21.44
C ILE A 159 20.23 2.50 -21.46
N VAL A 160 20.82 3.20 -22.44
CA VAL A 160 22.27 3.29 -22.61
C VAL A 160 22.88 3.97 -21.39
N TRP A 161 22.31 5.08 -20.94
CA TRP A 161 22.87 5.82 -19.82
C TRP A 161 22.76 5.06 -18.49
N THR A 162 21.64 4.41 -18.23
CA THR A 162 21.52 3.53 -17.04
C THR A 162 22.50 2.36 -17.12
N GLY A 163 22.79 1.86 -18.33
CA GLY A 163 23.85 0.90 -18.58
C GLY A 163 25.26 1.42 -18.30
N VAL A 164 25.55 2.65 -18.70
CA VAL A 164 26.84 3.31 -18.40
C VAL A 164 27.02 3.50 -16.89
N GLN A 165 25.96 3.83 -16.16
CA GLN A 165 26.03 4.06 -14.72
C GLN A 165 26.11 2.76 -13.88
N GLY A 166 25.43 1.70 -14.30
CA GLY A 166 25.21 0.52 -13.47
C GLY A 166 25.49 -0.83 -14.13
N GLY A 167 25.96 -0.83 -15.39
CA GLY A 167 26.21 -2.02 -16.17
C GLY A 167 24.94 -2.63 -16.78
N ARG A 168 25.07 -3.88 -17.24
CA ARG A 168 24.03 -4.57 -18.04
C ARG A 168 22.70 -4.73 -17.31
N SER A 169 22.72 -5.16 -16.03
CA SER A 169 21.48 -5.47 -15.31
C SER A 169 20.58 -4.22 -15.10
N PRO A 170 21.10 -3.05 -14.71
CA PRO A 170 20.30 -1.82 -14.69
C PRO A 170 19.74 -1.39 -16.04
N ALA A 171 20.48 -1.57 -17.13
CA ALA A 171 19.99 -1.30 -18.49
C ALA A 171 18.83 -2.23 -18.88
N GLU A 172 18.94 -3.54 -18.59
CA GLU A 172 17.87 -4.52 -18.81
C GLU A 172 16.61 -4.17 -18.01
N ARG A 173 16.76 -3.72 -16.76
CA ARG A 173 15.65 -3.23 -15.94
C ARG A 173 15.02 -1.97 -16.54
N ALA A 174 15.82 -1.01 -16.99
CA ALA A 174 15.33 0.20 -17.64
C ALA A 174 14.54 -0.12 -18.92
N ALA A 175 15.06 -1.02 -19.77
CA ALA A 175 14.38 -1.47 -20.97
C ALA A 175 13.04 -2.15 -20.64
N THR A 176 13.03 -3.02 -19.63
CA THR A 176 11.81 -3.70 -19.16
C THR A 176 10.80 -2.68 -18.61
N SER A 177 11.24 -1.69 -17.83
CA SER A 177 10.38 -0.62 -17.32
C SER A 177 9.78 0.24 -18.43
N LEU A 178 10.55 0.54 -19.48
CA LEU A 178 10.06 1.31 -20.64
C LEU A 178 9.02 0.55 -21.46
N ALA A 179 9.04 -0.78 -21.43
CA ALA A 179 8.03 -1.63 -22.06
C ALA A 179 6.73 -1.74 -21.24
N MET A 180 6.71 -1.26 -19.98
CA MET A 180 5.49 -1.30 -19.16
C MET A 180 4.44 -0.29 -19.67
N PRO A 181 3.12 -0.58 -19.53
CA PRO A 181 2.06 0.27 -20.08
C PRO A 181 2.15 1.75 -19.70
N VAL A 182 2.50 2.07 -18.44
CA VAL A 182 2.63 3.45 -17.96
C VAL A 182 3.74 4.20 -18.70
N ALA A 183 4.89 3.55 -18.91
CA ALA A 183 6.00 4.15 -19.64
C ALA A 183 5.71 4.26 -21.14
N LEU A 184 4.99 3.30 -21.73
CA LEU A 184 4.54 3.40 -23.12
C LEU A 184 3.57 4.57 -23.34
N ILE A 185 2.60 4.76 -22.44
CA ILE A 185 1.71 5.93 -22.47
C ILE A 185 2.52 7.22 -22.34
N TRP A 186 3.50 7.26 -21.43
CA TRP A 186 4.39 8.40 -21.28
C TRP A 186 5.20 8.68 -22.54
N LEU A 187 5.80 7.67 -23.18
CA LEU A 187 6.51 7.84 -24.46
C LEU A 187 5.57 8.28 -25.60
N LEU A 188 4.32 7.79 -25.63
CA LEU A 188 3.32 8.21 -26.62
C LEU A 188 2.90 9.67 -26.41
N LEU A 189 2.76 10.11 -25.15
CA LEU A 189 2.48 11.50 -24.82
C LEU A 189 3.63 12.42 -25.27
N PHE A 190 4.89 11.98 -25.08
CA PHE A 190 6.07 12.67 -25.60
C PHE A 190 6.07 12.74 -27.13
N ALA A 191 5.80 11.63 -27.82
CA ALA A 191 5.70 11.58 -29.27
C ALA A 191 4.61 12.52 -29.80
N GLY A 192 3.44 12.54 -29.17
CA GLY A 192 2.34 13.44 -29.51
C GLY A 192 2.70 14.91 -29.29
N MET A 193 3.43 15.25 -28.22
CA MET A 193 3.93 16.61 -27.99
C MET A 193 4.83 17.08 -29.16
N ILE A 194 5.79 16.26 -29.57
CA ILE A 194 6.71 16.57 -30.68
C ILE A 194 5.97 16.66 -32.02
N ALA A 195 5.12 15.67 -32.33
CA ALA A 195 4.36 15.63 -33.58
C ALA A 195 3.46 16.87 -33.75
N ASN A 196 2.74 17.25 -32.70
CA ASN A 196 1.88 18.44 -32.73
C ASN A 196 2.68 19.76 -32.73
N GLY A 197 3.87 19.78 -32.11
CA GLY A 197 4.80 20.92 -32.17
C GLY A 197 5.29 21.19 -33.59
N ILE A 198 5.70 20.14 -34.32
CA ILE A 198 6.11 20.24 -35.74
C ILE A 198 4.95 20.72 -36.62
N ARG A 199 3.73 20.26 -36.33
CA ARG A 199 2.52 20.70 -37.02
C ARG A 199 2.05 22.11 -36.62
N LYS A 200 2.79 22.82 -35.76
CA LYS A 200 2.45 24.14 -35.22
C LYS A 200 1.09 24.17 -34.49
N GLN A 201 0.60 23.03 -34.06
CA GLN A 201 -0.64 22.89 -33.29
C GLN A 201 -0.34 23.10 -31.81
N THR A 202 0.01 24.35 -31.45
CA THR A 202 0.54 24.71 -30.12
C THR A 202 -0.36 24.26 -28.97
N ARG A 203 -1.69 24.42 -29.10
CA ARG A 203 -2.65 23.98 -28.07
C ARG A 203 -2.55 22.48 -27.79
N LEU A 204 -2.47 21.65 -28.84
CA LEU A 204 -2.35 20.20 -28.70
C LEU A 204 -0.96 19.80 -28.21
N ALA A 205 0.10 20.43 -28.72
CA ALA A 205 1.46 20.20 -28.23
C ALA A 205 1.57 20.49 -26.72
N THR A 206 0.99 21.61 -26.26
CA THR A 206 0.93 21.97 -24.85
C THR A 206 0.12 20.96 -24.04
N LEU A 207 -1.05 20.52 -24.52
CA LEU A 207 -1.87 19.53 -23.81
C LEU A 207 -1.11 18.20 -23.62
N PHE A 208 -0.49 17.68 -24.69
CA PHE A 208 0.32 16.48 -24.62
C PHE A 208 1.55 16.65 -23.72
N GLY A 209 2.21 17.81 -23.77
CA GLY A 209 3.34 18.14 -22.90
C GLY A 209 2.96 18.23 -21.42
N LEU A 210 1.82 18.86 -21.10
CA LEU A 210 1.31 18.92 -19.73
C LEU A 210 0.93 17.53 -19.22
N ALA A 211 0.27 16.71 -20.04
CA ALA A 211 -0.05 15.33 -19.69
C ALA A 211 1.22 14.48 -19.49
N TRP A 212 2.22 14.65 -20.35
CA TRP A 212 3.53 13.99 -20.24
C TRP A 212 4.24 14.35 -18.92
N LEU A 213 4.26 15.64 -18.57
CA LEU A 213 4.81 16.12 -17.30
C LEU A 213 4.00 15.60 -16.11
N ALA A 214 2.67 15.64 -16.18
CA ALA A 214 1.81 15.16 -15.11
C ALA A 214 2.04 13.68 -14.80
N VAL A 215 2.10 12.82 -15.83
CA VAL A 215 2.45 11.40 -15.67
C VAL A 215 3.89 11.26 -15.17
N GLY A 216 4.83 12.00 -15.76
CA GLY A 216 6.24 11.97 -15.40
C GLY A 216 6.52 12.37 -13.95
N ILE A 217 5.69 13.23 -13.35
CA ILE A 217 5.79 13.68 -11.94
C ILE A 217 5.02 12.74 -11.01
N THR A 218 3.75 12.46 -11.30
CA THR A 218 2.86 11.71 -10.39
C THR A 218 3.17 10.21 -10.35
N PHE A 219 3.80 9.67 -11.39
CA PHE A 219 4.29 8.29 -11.43
C PHE A 219 5.82 8.20 -11.24
N ASN A 220 6.45 9.26 -10.70
CA ASN A 220 7.86 9.26 -10.35
C ASN A 220 8.09 8.65 -8.96
N GLY A 221 8.97 7.66 -8.85
CA GLY A 221 9.26 7.01 -7.57
C GLY A 221 9.83 7.96 -6.50
N SER A 222 10.67 8.91 -6.90
CA SER A 222 11.25 9.90 -5.97
C SER A 222 10.22 10.92 -5.49
N VAL A 223 9.37 11.42 -6.39
CA VAL A 223 8.29 12.36 -6.01
C VAL A 223 7.28 11.66 -5.11
N ALA A 224 6.79 10.49 -5.51
CA ALA A 224 5.83 9.71 -4.74
C ALA A 224 6.36 9.33 -3.36
N GLY A 225 7.62 8.87 -3.28
CA GLY A 225 8.25 8.49 -2.02
C GLY A 225 8.49 9.68 -1.08
N ARG A 226 8.88 10.85 -1.60
CA ARG A 226 9.02 12.08 -0.81
C ARG A 226 7.67 12.59 -0.31
N PHE A 227 6.65 12.55 -1.16
CA PHE A 227 5.30 12.94 -0.75
C PHE A 227 4.76 12.01 0.34
N LEU A 228 4.90 10.69 0.16
CA LEU A 228 4.51 9.71 1.18
C LEU A 228 5.25 9.94 2.51
N ARG A 229 6.57 10.07 2.47
CA ARG A 229 7.40 10.35 3.65
C ARG A 229 6.93 11.59 4.40
N SER A 230 6.53 12.66 3.71
CA SER A 230 6.09 13.89 4.36
C SER A 230 4.82 13.73 5.20
N LEU A 231 4.10 12.63 5.01
CA LEU A 231 2.87 12.27 5.71
C LEU A 231 3.07 11.19 6.77
N GLU A 232 4.18 10.44 6.69
CA GLU A 232 4.52 9.45 7.70
C GLU A 232 4.63 10.10 9.08
N TYR A 233 4.07 9.43 10.08
CA TYR A 233 4.16 9.87 11.46
C TYR A 233 5.63 10.09 11.84
N PRO A 234 5.98 11.24 12.45
CA PRO A 234 7.38 11.58 12.70
C PRO A 234 8.02 10.56 13.62
N VAL A 235 9.15 10.00 13.16
CA VAL A 235 9.95 9.04 13.93
C VAL A 235 11.18 9.75 14.44
N ALA A 236 11.26 9.99 15.75
CA ALA A 236 12.53 10.34 16.39
C ALA A 236 13.42 9.09 16.55
N SER A 237 12.81 7.94 16.78
CA SER A 237 13.42 6.60 16.93
C SER A 237 12.34 5.52 16.76
N ASP A 238 12.76 4.26 16.60
CA ASP A 238 11.86 3.09 16.48
C ASP A 238 10.76 3.11 17.57
N PRO A 239 9.46 3.16 17.19
CA PRO A 239 8.35 3.22 18.14
C PRO A 239 8.35 2.08 19.17
N ALA A 240 8.78 0.87 18.80
CA ALA A 240 8.83 -0.25 19.74
C ALA A 240 10.00 -0.15 20.73
N ALA A 241 11.12 0.47 20.32
CA ALA A 241 12.29 0.64 21.15
C ALA A 241 12.05 1.62 22.32
N ASN A 242 11.15 2.58 22.13
CA ASN A 242 10.83 3.60 23.12
C ASN A 242 9.80 3.15 24.18
N LEU A 243 9.27 1.93 24.08
CA LEU A 243 8.35 1.41 25.09
C LEU A 243 9.13 1.00 26.35
N GLU A 244 9.17 1.92 27.32
CA GLU A 244 9.81 1.73 28.64
C GLU A 244 9.02 0.76 29.53
N SER A 245 7.68 0.78 29.44
CA SER A 245 6.78 -0.09 30.18
C SER A 245 6.02 -1.04 29.25
N THR A 246 5.52 -2.13 29.83
CA THR A 246 4.63 -3.07 29.14
C THR A 246 3.24 -2.45 29.02
N LEU A 247 2.68 -2.43 27.81
CA LEU A 247 1.34 -1.93 27.53
C LEU A 247 0.27 -2.91 28.01
N ASP A 248 -0.88 -2.40 28.47
CA ASP A 248 -2.02 -3.23 28.85
C ASP A 248 -2.68 -3.86 27.61
N ALA A 249 -2.77 -3.09 26.53
CA ALA A 249 -3.15 -3.62 25.23
C ALA A 249 -2.42 -2.94 24.07
N VAL A 250 -2.32 -3.66 22.96
CA VAL A 250 -2.02 -3.09 21.65
C VAL A 250 -3.23 -3.27 20.75
N VAL A 251 -3.77 -2.16 20.26
CA VAL A 251 -4.83 -2.11 19.26
C VAL A 251 -4.22 -2.23 17.87
N LEU A 252 -4.67 -3.21 17.10
CA LEU A 252 -4.29 -3.46 15.72
C LEU A 252 -5.41 -3.01 14.79
N LEU A 253 -5.23 -1.85 14.13
CA LEU A 253 -6.24 -1.32 13.20
C LEU A 253 -6.36 -2.15 11.93
N GLY A 254 -7.59 -2.31 11.45
CA GLY A 254 -7.97 -3.16 10.31
C GLY A 254 -7.30 -2.83 8.98
N GLY A 255 -7.53 -3.69 7.98
CA GLY A 255 -7.02 -3.53 6.61
C GLY A 255 -5.70 -4.26 6.30
N TYR A 256 -5.20 -5.10 7.23
CA TYR A 256 -3.95 -5.85 7.07
C TYR A 256 -4.13 -7.27 6.50
N ALA A 257 -5.34 -7.83 6.54
CA ALA A 257 -5.63 -9.18 6.07
C ALA A 257 -7.05 -9.28 5.51
N ALA A 258 -7.25 -10.29 4.66
CA ALA A 258 -8.54 -10.69 4.12
C ALA A 258 -8.46 -12.17 3.73
N ASP A 259 -9.61 -12.81 3.52
CA ASP A 259 -9.63 -14.16 2.99
C ASP A 259 -9.28 -14.19 1.50
N ASN A 260 -8.62 -15.26 1.07
CA ASN A 260 -8.39 -15.52 -0.35
C ASN A 260 -9.62 -16.18 -0.99
N ARG A 261 -9.51 -16.52 -2.28
CA ARG A 261 -10.59 -17.19 -3.05
C ARG A 261 -11.00 -18.57 -2.53
N PHE A 262 -10.30 -19.12 -1.55
CA PHE A 262 -10.56 -20.39 -0.90
C PHE A 262 -10.99 -20.21 0.56
N GLU A 263 -11.37 -18.99 0.96
CA GLU A 263 -11.79 -18.66 2.33
C GLU A 263 -10.69 -18.92 3.38
N VAL A 264 -9.43 -18.87 2.96
CA VAL A 264 -8.28 -19.00 3.85
C VAL A 264 -7.69 -17.61 4.14
N PRO A 265 -7.45 -17.25 5.41
CA PRO A 265 -6.77 -16.01 5.78
C PRO A 265 -5.47 -15.78 5.02
N GLN A 266 -5.28 -14.56 4.53
CA GLN A 266 -3.98 -14.12 4.02
C GLN A 266 -3.70 -12.66 4.35
N LEU A 267 -2.41 -12.35 4.51
CA LEU A 267 -1.95 -10.97 4.68
C LEU A 267 -2.08 -10.19 3.37
N GLY A 268 -2.50 -8.93 3.50
CA GLY A 268 -2.50 -7.94 2.43
C GLY A 268 -1.23 -7.09 2.40
N ASN A 269 -1.27 -5.98 1.65
CA ASN A 269 -0.15 -5.05 1.56
C ASN A 269 0.22 -4.42 2.92
N ASP A 270 -0.75 -4.26 3.81
CA ASP A 270 -0.58 -3.71 5.16
C ASP A 270 -0.36 -4.81 6.23
N GLY A 271 -0.02 -6.03 5.82
CA GLY A 271 0.18 -7.19 6.71
C GLY A 271 1.25 -6.99 7.79
N GLN A 272 2.17 -6.05 7.59
CA GLN A 272 3.19 -5.67 8.58
C GLN A 272 2.57 -5.22 9.91
N ARG A 273 1.35 -4.67 9.90
CA ARG A 273 0.63 -4.27 11.13
C ARG A 273 0.41 -5.48 12.05
N LEU A 274 -0.08 -6.59 11.49
CA LEU A 274 -0.32 -7.82 12.24
C LEU A 274 0.98 -8.42 12.77
N LEU A 275 2.01 -8.50 11.91
CA LEU A 275 3.31 -9.02 12.31
C LEU A 275 3.93 -8.16 13.43
N PHE A 276 3.82 -6.84 13.34
CA PHE A 276 4.35 -5.94 14.36
C PHE A 276 3.61 -6.07 15.69
N ALA A 277 2.27 -6.16 15.68
CA ALA A 277 1.48 -6.44 16.88
C ALA A 277 1.88 -7.78 17.53
N ALA A 278 2.07 -8.83 16.72
CA ALA A 278 2.54 -10.12 17.21
C ALA A 278 3.96 -10.04 17.80
N GLN A 279 4.87 -9.30 17.16
CA GLN A 279 6.24 -9.10 17.66
C GLN A 279 6.24 -8.37 19.02
N LEU A 280 5.39 -7.36 19.19
CA LEU A 280 5.24 -6.66 20.47
C LEU A 280 4.75 -7.61 21.58
N TRP A 281 3.78 -8.48 21.26
CA TRP A 281 3.30 -9.49 22.22
C TRP A 281 4.38 -10.52 22.57
N HIS A 282 5.03 -11.12 21.57
CA HIS A 282 6.11 -12.10 21.78
C HIS A 282 7.30 -11.52 22.54
N ALA A 283 7.59 -10.24 22.36
CA ALA A 283 8.62 -9.50 23.10
C ALA A 283 8.22 -9.13 24.54
N GLY A 284 6.98 -9.46 24.98
CA GLY A 284 6.46 -9.08 26.28
C GLY A 284 6.23 -7.58 26.44
N LYS A 285 6.07 -6.85 25.33
CA LYS A 285 5.80 -5.40 25.32
C LYS A 285 4.32 -5.06 25.48
N THR A 286 3.44 -6.05 25.42
CA THR A 286 2.01 -5.88 25.72
C THR A 286 1.40 -7.14 26.33
N LYS A 287 0.36 -6.96 27.19
CA LYS A 287 -0.38 -8.06 27.83
C LYS A 287 -1.46 -8.64 26.92
N THR A 288 -2.17 -7.82 26.17
CA THR A 288 -3.30 -8.20 25.31
C THR A 288 -3.23 -7.56 23.93
N LEU A 289 -3.94 -8.13 22.96
CA LEU A 289 -4.09 -7.57 21.62
C LEU A 289 -5.57 -7.31 21.34
N ILE A 290 -5.88 -6.18 20.68
CA ILE A 290 -7.23 -5.85 20.25
C ILE A 290 -7.22 -5.73 18.72
N SER A 291 -7.76 -6.72 18.04
CA SER A 291 -7.88 -6.80 16.59
C SER A 291 -9.13 -6.06 16.12
N THR A 292 -9.01 -5.07 15.23
CA THR A 292 -10.17 -4.29 14.79
C THR A 292 -10.49 -4.44 13.31
N GLY A 293 -11.74 -4.11 12.98
CA GLY A 293 -12.20 -3.94 11.61
C GLY A 293 -13.40 -4.82 11.28
N THR A 294 -14.33 -4.24 10.53
CA THR A 294 -15.51 -4.93 9.98
C THR A 294 -15.46 -4.85 8.47
N ALA A 295 -15.76 -5.96 7.81
CA ALA A 295 -15.79 -6.01 6.37
C ALA A 295 -17.00 -5.24 5.82
N THR A 296 -16.90 -4.85 4.55
CA THR A 296 -18.06 -4.34 3.81
C THR A 296 -18.63 -5.46 2.93
N GLY A 297 -19.93 -5.74 3.05
CA GLY A 297 -20.60 -6.81 2.29
C GLY A 297 -20.43 -8.18 2.95
N ASP A 298 -20.36 -9.23 2.14
CA ASP A 298 -20.37 -10.63 2.61
C ASP A 298 -18.99 -11.17 3.03
N ALA A 299 -17.94 -10.34 2.99
CA ALA A 299 -16.62 -10.76 3.41
C ALA A 299 -16.54 -10.91 4.93
N ARG A 300 -15.66 -11.81 5.41
CA ARG A 300 -15.40 -11.99 6.84
C ARG A 300 -14.67 -10.79 7.44
N ASP A 301 -14.99 -10.46 8.68
CA ASP A 301 -14.43 -9.30 9.37
C ASP A 301 -12.91 -9.40 9.54
N PRO A 302 -12.16 -8.34 9.21
CA PRO A 302 -10.72 -8.28 9.47
C PRO A 302 -10.35 -8.56 10.92
N SER A 303 -11.19 -8.18 11.90
CA SER A 303 -10.94 -8.46 13.32
C SER A 303 -10.83 -9.97 13.60
N LEU A 304 -11.77 -10.76 13.08
CA LEU A 304 -11.83 -12.23 13.18
C LEU A 304 -10.64 -12.87 12.46
N ILE A 305 -10.36 -12.43 11.24
CA ILE A 305 -9.21 -12.91 10.44
C ILE A 305 -7.91 -12.63 11.19
N GLY A 306 -7.78 -11.45 11.78
CA GLY A 306 -6.63 -11.07 12.60
C GLY A 306 -6.44 -11.96 13.81
N ARG A 307 -7.50 -12.31 14.53
CA ARG A 307 -7.45 -13.25 15.65
C ARG A 307 -6.96 -14.62 15.21
N GLU A 308 -7.51 -15.16 14.12
CA GLU A 308 -7.10 -16.45 13.57
C GLU A 308 -5.61 -16.46 13.20
N LEU A 309 -5.16 -15.43 12.48
CA LEU A 309 -3.77 -15.30 12.06
C LEU A 309 -2.82 -15.12 13.25
N LEU A 310 -3.15 -14.27 14.23
CA LEU A 310 -2.36 -14.09 15.45
C LEU A 310 -2.25 -15.40 16.23
N THR A 311 -3.35 -16.16 16.32
CA THR A 311 -3.36 -17.48 16.97
C THR A 311 -2.47 -18.46 16.24
N SER A 312 -2.50 -18.48 14.90
CA SER A 312 -1.68 -19.37 14.08
C SER A 312 -0.17 -19.18 14.26
N ILE A 313 0.26 -17.98 14.70
CA ILE A 313 1.67 -17.64 14.96
C ILE A 313 2.02 -17.63 16.46
N GLY A 314 1.20 -18.28 17.28
CA GLY A 314 1.51 -18.60 18.68
C GLY A 314 1.09 -17.54 19.70
N VAL A 315 0.23 -16.58 19.35
CA VAL A 315 -0.45 -15.74 20.34
C VAL A 315 -1.64 -16.52 20.92
N PRO A 316 -1.77 -16.69 22.24
CA PRO A 316 -2.91 -17.39 22.83
C PRO A 316 -4.23 -16.69 22.52
N ASP A 317 -5.21 -17.46 22.10
CA ASP A 317 -6.53 -16.97 21.71
C ASP A 317 -7.20 -16.09 22.78
N HIS A 318 -7.08 -16.47 24.06
CA HIS A 318 -7.70 -15.78 25.20
C HIS A 318 -7.12 -14.39 25.52
N VAL A 319 -5.98 -13.99 24.93
CA VAL A 319 -5.42 -12.63 25.10
C VAL A 319 -5.73 -11.70 23.92
N ILE A 320 -6.45 -12.22 22.92
CA ILE A 320 -6.87 -11.46 21.75
C ILE A 320 -8.34 -11.05 21.95
N PHE A 321 -8.65 -9.81 21.63
CA PHE A 321 -9.99 -9.25 21.68
C PHE A 321 -10.34 -8.66 20.32
N GLU A 322 -11.63 -8.51 20.05
CA GLU A 322 -12.11 -8.03 18.76
C GLU A 322 -12.98 -6.81 18.94
N VAL A 323 -12.81 -5.83 18.05
CA VAL A 323 -13.64 -4.63 18.02
C VAL A 323 -14.05 -4.33 16.58
N SER A 324 -15.34 -4.11 16.36
CA SER A 324 -15.89 -3.84 15.04
C SER A 324 -15.54 -2.44 14.54
N GLY A 325 -15.60 -2.23 13.22
CA GLY A 325 -15.45 -0.90 12.62
C GLY A 325 -15.22 -0.96 11.12
N VAL A 326 -16.18 -0.44 10.34
CA VAL A 326 -16.09 -0.41 8.87
C VAL A 326 -15.11 0.63 8.31
N ASN A 327 -14.66 1.55 9.17
CA ASN A 327 -13.65 2.56 8.88
C ASN A 327 -12.97 3.01 10.17
N THR A 328 -11.87 3.75 10.06
CA THR A 328 -11.08 4.19 11.20
C THR A 328 -11.87 5.00 12.23
N ASP A 329 -12.81 5.84 11.81
CA ASP A 329 -13.61 6.63 12.76
C ASP A 329 -14.58 5.75 13.57
N ALA A 330 -15.21 4.76 12.91
CA ALA A 330 -16.05 3.76 13.56
C ALA A 330 -15.24 2.85 14.50
N GLU A 331 -14.02 2.46 14.10
CA GLU A 331 -13.09 1.73 14.98
C GLU A 331 -12.81 2.54 16.26
N MET A 332 -12.53 3.85 16.17
CA MET A 332 -12.31 4.69 17.35
C MET A 332 -13.55 4.79 18.26
N VAL A 333 -14.75 4.85 17.68
CA VAL A 333 -16.01 4.88 18.45
C VAL A 333 -16.21 3.58 19.23
N HIS A 334 -16.00 2.43 18.59
CA HIS A 334 -16.19 1.14 19.28
C HIS A 334 -15.04 0.83 20.24
N LEU A 335 -13.82 1.27 19.96
CA LEU A 335 -12.70 1.19 20.91
C LEU A 335 -12.99 2.01 22.16
N LYS A 336 -13.55 3.21 22.03
CA LYS A 336 -14.00 4.01 23.17
C LYS A 336 -15.00 3.23 24.02
N ALA A 337 -16.03 2.66 23.39
CA ALA A 337 -17.03 1.85 24.09
C ALA A 337 -16.41 0.64 24.79
N PHE A 338 -15.46 -0.05 24.14
CA PHE A 338 -14.72 -1.15 24.73
C PHE A 338 -13.95 -0.73 26.00
N PHE A 339 -13.34 0.45 26.01
CA PHE A 339 -12.59 0.92 27.19
C PHE A 339 -13.48 1.54 28.28
N GLU A 340 -14.67 2.04 27.92
CA GLU A 340 -15.67 2.53 28.88
C GLU A 340 -16.38 1.39 29.62
N ASP A 341 -16.63 0.26 28.94
CA ASP A 341 -17.19 -0.96 29.53
C ASP A 341 -16.37 -2.20 29.13
N PRO A 342 -15.17 -2.38 29.70
CA PRO A 342 -14.29 -3.47 29.31
C PRO A 342 -14.80 -4.83 29.79
N PRO A 343 -14.60 -5.91 29.00
CA PRO A 343 -14.93 -7.26 29.41
C PRO A 343 -14.17 -7.69 30.69
N ASP A 344 -14.82 -8.43 31.58
CA ASP A 344 -14.22 -8.90 32.84
C ASP A 344 -12.93 -9.70 32.61
N GLN A 345 -12.92 -10.54 31.58
CA GLN A 345 -11.74 -11.32 31.19
C GLN A 345 -10.56 -10.40 30.83
N TRP A 346 -10.82 -9.31 30.12
CA TRP A 346 -9.77 -8.36 29.74
C TRP A 346 -9.21 -7.66 30.98
N LEU A 347 -10.08 -7.19 31.89
CA LEU A 347 -9.69 -6.59 33.17
C LEU A 347 -8.79 -7.51 34.01
N GLN A 348 -9.14 -8.80 34.08
CA GLN A 348 -8.33 -9.81 34.79
C GLN A 348 -6.94 -9.97 34.18
N LEU A 349 -6.83 -9.99 32.84
CA LEU A 349 -5.55 -10.14 32.15
C LEU A 349 -4.64 -8.92 32.33
N VAL A 350 -5.22 -7.72 32.33
CA VAL A 350 -4.42 -6.49 32.51
C VAL A 350 -4.17 -6.15 33.99
N GLY A 351 -4.93 -6.77 34.90
CA GLY A 351 -4.80 -6.55 36.35
C GLY A 351 -5.31 -5.18 36.79
N ALA A 352 -6.38 -4.70 36.15
CA ALA A 352 -6.95 -3.37 36.41
C ALA A 352 -8.40 -3.45 36.87
N THR A 353 -8.87 -2.43 37.58
CA THR A 353 -10.28 -2.31 38.02
C THR A 353 -11.05 -1.35 37.13
N ARG A 354 -12.38 -1.53 37.02
CA ARG A 354 -13.25 -0.65 36.22
C ARG A 354 -13.06 0.84 36.57
N ASP A 355 -12.87 1.16 37.85
CA ASP A 355 -12.70 2.53 38.33
C ASP A 355 -11.41 3.22 37.84
N GLN A 356 -10.37 2.43 37.50
CA GLN A 356 -9.10 2.96 36.98
C GLN A 356 -9.21 3.49 35.54
N PHE A 357 -10.22 3.07 34.77
CA PHE A 357 -10.35 3.42 33.35
C PHE A 357 -10.90 4.83 33.09
N SER A 358 -11.60 5.41 34.07
CA SER A 358 -12.15 6.76 33.99
C SER A 358 -11.09 7.86 34.12
N ALA A 359 -9.88 7.52 34.58
CA ALA A 359 -8.86 8.49 34.99
C ALA A 359 -7.87 8.88 33.86
N GLY A 360 -7.81 8.12 32.77
CA GLY A 360 -6.83 8.31 31.69
C GLY A 360 -5.39 7.90 32.08
N PRO A 361 -4.45 7.77 31.11
CA PRO A 361 -3.15 7.13 31.34
C PRO A 361 -2.28 7.79 32.42
N GLN A 362 -2.39 9.12 32.56
CA GLN A 362 -1.60 9.91 33.51
C GLN A 362 -2.10 9.81 34.96
N ALA A 363 -3.34 9.38 35.17
CA ALA A 363 -3.93 9.20 36.50
C ALA A 363 -4.16 7.71 36.83
N GLY A 364 -3.36 6.81 36.23
CA GLY A 364 -3.39 5.38 36.51
C GLY A 364 -4.33 4.56 35.61
N GLY A 365 -4.87 5.17 34.55
CA GLY A 365 -5.61 4.46 33.51
C GLY A 365 -4.69 3.59 32.61
N PRO A 366 -5.29 2.77 31.74
CA PRO A 366 -4.56 1.79 30.96
C PRO A 366 -3.57 2.42 29.98
N SER A 367 -2.43 1.76 29.79
CA SER A 367 -1.49 2.13 28.73
C SER A 367 -1.80 1.33 27.46
N ILE A 368 -2.37 2.00 26.45
CA ILE A 368 -2.80 1.36 25.20
C ILE A 368 -1.95 1.86 24.03
N GLY A 369 -1.37 0.94 23.26
CA GLY A 369 -0.68 1.24 22.01
C GLY A 369 -1.60 1.11 20.80
N LEU A 370 -1.39 1.92 19.76
CA LEU A 370 -2.13 1.85 18.50
C LEU A 370 -1.18 1.52 17.35
N VAL A 371 -1.36 0.33 16.77
CA VAL A 371 -0.61 -0.17 15.62
C VAL A 371 -1.38 0.05 14.33
N THR A 372 -0.76 0.78 13.41
CA THR A 372 -1.16 0.91 12.01
C THR A 372 0.06 1.30 11.16
N SER A 373 -0.10 1.44 9.84
CA SER A 373 1.00 1.91 8.99
C SER A 373 1.35 3.37 9.30
N ALA A 374 2.62 3.73 9.14
CA ALA A 374 3.17 5.03 9.53
C ALA A 374 2.47 6.19 8.84
N VAL A 375 2.12 6.01 7.57
CA VAL A 375 1.36 6.95 6.74
C VAL A 375 -0.06 7.14 7.28
N HIS A 376 -0.67 6.06 7.77
CA HIS A 376 -2.04 6.07 8.29
C HIS A 376 -2.11 6.54 9.75
N LEU A 377 -1.05 6.38 10.54
CA LEU A 377 -1.04 6.64 11.98
C LEU A 377 -1.44 8.07 12.34
N SER A 378 -0.95 9.07 11.58
CA SER A 378 -1.32 10.47 11.78
C SER A 378 -2.84 10.69 11.70
N ARG A 379 -3.54 9.97 10.82
CA ARG A 379 -5.01 10.01 10.70
C ARG A 379 -5.68 9.31 11.86
N ALA A 380 -5.21 8.12 12.21
CA ALA A 380 -5.77 7.34 13.30
C ALA A 380 -5.68 8.09 14.65
N MET A 381 -4.53 8.70 14.95
CA MET A 381 -4.33 9.49 16.17
C MET A 381 -5.27 10.71 16.23
N ARG A 382 -5.43 11.47 15.12
CA ARG A 382 -6.40 12.59 15.10
C ARG A 382 -7.83 12.15 15.36
N LEU A 383 -8.25 11.02 14.80
CA LEU A 383 -9.58 10.48 15.01
C LEU A 383 -9.76 9.98 16.45
N ALA A 384 -8.74 9.34 17.02
CA ALA A 384 -8.72 8.94 18.43
C ALA A 384 -8.89 10.16 19.35
N ASP A 385 -8.11 11.22 19.13
CA ASP A 385 -8.20 12.48 19.89
C ASP A 385 -9.60 13.09 19.80
N LYS A 386 -10.21 13.10 18.59
CA LYS A 386 -11.58 13.58 18.38
C LYS A 386 -12.63 12.77 19.16
N ARG A 387 -12.36 11.49 19.41
CA ARG A 387 -13.24 10.59 20.19
C ARG A 387 -12.88 10.56 21.67
N GLY A 388 -11.82 11.27 22.09
CA GLY A 388 -11.38 11.30 23.49
C GLY A 388 -10.69 10.01 23.93
N VAL A 389 -10.10 9.26 23.00
CA VAL A 389 -9.30 8.06 23.30
C VAL A 389 -7.83 8.36 23.03
N THR A 390 -6.96 8.04 23.97
CA THR A 390 -5.52 8.31 23.88
C THR A 390 -4.75 7.00 23.67
N PHE A 391 -3.77 7.03 22.76
CA PHE A 391 -2.91 5.89 22.46
C PHE A 391 -1.44 6.27 22.42
N ALA A 392 -0.57 5.32 22.74
CA ALA A 392 0.83 5.35 22.34
C ALA A 392 0.93 5.05 20.83
N PRO A 393 1.49 5.95 20.01
CA PRO A 393 1.55 5.77 18.56
C PRO A 393 2.60 4.72 18.16
N LEU A 394 2.17 3.60 17.60
CA LEU A 394 3.05 2.47 17.20
C LEU A 394 3.00 2.25 15.69
N GLY A 395 3.62 3.18 14.94
CA GLY A 395 3.69 3.12 13.49
C GLY A 395 4.60 2.01 12.99
N CYS A 396 4.17 1.33 11.93
CA CYS A 396 4.98 0.37 11.18
C CYS A 396 4.95 0.68 9.68
N ASP A 397 5.59 -0.15 8.83
CA ASP A 397 5.49 -0.01 7.37
C ASP A 397 5.92 1.38 6.84
N PHE A 398 7.10 1.84 7.27
CA PHE A 398 7.73 3.07 6.79
C PHE A 398 8.24 2.86 5.36
N ASN A 399 7.48 3.36 4.40
CA ASN A 399 7.68 3.18 2.97
C ASN A 399 8.24 4.43 2.27
N GLY A 400 8.29 5.56 2.98
CA GLY A 400 9.08 6.72 2.59
C GLY A 400 10.54 6.31 2.46
N ARG A 401 11.01 5.99 1.25
CA ARG A 401 12.42 5.66 0.99
C ARG A 401 13.34 6.85 1.22
N PRO A 402 14.50 6.71 1.89
CA PRO A 402 15.48 7.79 1.94
C PRO A 402 15.83 8.16 0.52
N ALA A 403 16.04 9.44 0.24
CA ALA A 403 16.48 9.85 -1.08
C ALA A 403 17.83 9.19 -1.36
N GLY A 404 17.81 8.06 -2.07
CA GLY A 404 19.01 7.49 -2.65
C GLY A 404 19.62 8.49 -3.65
N ARG A 405 20.80 8.17 -4.17
CA ARG A 405 21.33 8.93 -5.30
C ARG A 405 20.34 8.80 -6.46
N PHE A 406 19.97 9.93 -7.05
CA PHE A 406 19.10 9.96 -8.21
C PHE A 406 19.76 9.18 -9.36
N GLU A 407 19.05 8.19 -9.89
CA GLU A 407 19.42 7.47 -11.10
C GLU A 407 18.57 7.97 -12.26
N LEU A 408 19.11 8.00 -13.48
CA LEU A 408 18.30 8.40 -14.64
C LEU A 408 17.10 7.47 -14.89
N ARG A 409 17.19 6.21 -14.43
CA ARG A 409 16.07 5.26 -14.46
C ARG A 409 14.87 5.76 -13.65
N ASP A 410 15.10 6.56 -12.61
CA ASP A 410 14.04 7.10 -11.75
C ASP A 410 13.11 8.07 -12.48
N LEU A 411 13.49 8.52 -13.68
CA LEU A 411 12.61 9.29 -14.57
C LEU A 411 11.54 8.43 -15.24
N ILE A 412 11.74 7.11 -15.35
CA ILE A 412 10.79 6.22 -16.01
C ILE A 412 9.57 6.06 -15.09
N PRO A 413 8.37 6.48 -15.51
CA PRO A 413 7.19 6.41 -14.65
C PRO A 413 6.76 4.95 -14.42
N SER A 414 6.27 4.65 -13.22
CA SER A 414 5.86 3.29 -12.85
C SER A 414 4.51 3.26 -12.14
N SER A 415 3.75 2.19 -12.35
CA SER A 415 2.47 1.96 -11.68
C SER A 415 2.62 1.91 -10.15
N GLY A 416 3.72 1.36 -9.65
CA GLY A 416 4.04 1.36 -8.22
C GLY A 416 4.15 2.77 -7.65
N ALA A 417 4.87 3.67 -8.32
CA ALA A 417 4.96 5.07 -7.91
C ALA A 417 3.61 5.78 -7.98
N GLY A 418 2.80 5.52 -9.01
CA GLY A 418 1.43 6.04 -9.09
C GLY A 418 0.55 5.57 -7.93
N LYS A 419 0.65 4.29 -7.53
CA LYS A 419 -0.03 3.75 -6.34
C LYS A 419 0.43 4.48 -5.07
N THR A 420 1.74 4.65 -4.87
CA THR A 420 2.29 5.37 -3.72
C THR A 420 1.82 6.82 -3.68
N PHE A 421 1.84 7.52 -4.82
CA PHE A 421 1.36 8.90 -4.92
C PHE A 421 -0.14 8.99 -4.61
N ALA A 422 -0.94 8.04 -5.09
CA ALA A 422 -2.37 7.98 -4.81
C ALA A 422 -2.66 7.76 -3.32
N VAL A 423 -1.89 6.91 -2.63
CA VAL A 423 -1.99 6.74 -1.16
C VAL A 423 -1.67 8.04 -0.45
N ALA A 424 -0.54 8.68 -0.77
CA ALA A 424 -0.15 9.95 -0.17
C ALA A 424 -1.21 11.05 -0.40
N LEU A 425 -1.71 11.17 -1.63
CA LEU A 425 -2.76 12.13 -1.97
C LEU A 425 -4.04 11.88 -1.19
N LYS A 426 -4.48 10.63 -1.06
CA LYS A 426 -5.67 10.28 -0.27
C LYS A 426 -5.52 10.68 1.20
N GLU A 427 -4.37 10.42 1.81
CA GLU A 427 -4.12 10.83 3.21
C GLU A 427 -4.06 12.36 3.36
N GLN A 428 -3.45 13.05 2.41
CA GLN A 428 -3.43 14.52 2.42
C GLN A 428 -4.85 15.09 2.28
N LEU A 429 -5.68 14.51 1.41
CA LEU A 429 -7.08 14.92 1.27
C LEU A 429 -7.90 14.61 2.53
N ALA A 430 -7.70 13.44 3.14
CA ALA A 430 -8.34 13.07 4.41
C ALA A 430 -8.01 14.10 5.51
N ARG A 431 -6.73 14.48 5.62
CA ARG A 431 -6.28 15.54 6.54
C ARG A 431 -6.98 16.87 6.29
N ILE A 432 -7.13 17.28 5.02
CA ILE A 432 -7.80 18.55 4.65
C ILE A 432 -9.28 18.55 5.07
N VAL A 433 -9.97 17.42 4.93
CA VAL A 433 -11.41 17.31 5.29
C VAL A 433 -11.65 16.91 6.75
N GLY A 434 -10.61 16.87 7.59
CA GLY A 434 -10.71 16.52 9.00
C GLY A 434 -11.11 15.06 9.24
N ARG A 435 -10.75 14.15 8.32
CA ARG A 435 -10.95 12.70 8.42
C ARG A 435 -9.65 11.93 8.49
#